data_AF-G0EG73-F1
#
_entry.id   AF-G0EG73-F1
#
_cell.length_a   1.000
_cell.length_b   1.000
_cell.length_c   1.000
_cell.angle_alpha   90.00
_cell.angle_beta   90.00
_cell.angle_gamma   90.00
#
_symmetry.space_group_name_H-M   'P 1'
#
loop_
_entity.id
_entity.type
_entity.pdbx_description
1 polymer ?
#
loop_
_entity_poly.entity_id
_entity_poly.type
_entity_poly.pdbx_seq_one_letter_code
_entity_poly.pdbx_strand_id
1 'polypeptide(L)' 'MSRVIRVRYEGGVLKPLEPLDLEEGEEVQVVIGVRRGSVTKKLYGIAKRRRPELTRDEFLEVIEEVENEDIRGF' A
#
# COMPACT_ATOMS: atom_id res chain seq x y z
N MET A 1 13.70 6.03 -7.37
CA MET A 1 12.62 6.70 -6.62
C MET A 1 11.33 5.95 -6.87
N SER A 2 10.62 5.53 -5.82
CA SER A 2 9.32 4.85 -5.94
C SER A 2 8.19 5.90 -5.98
N ARG A 3 7.34 5.86 -7.01
CA ARG A 3 6.11 6.68 -7.10
C ARG A 3 4.88 5.80 -6.94
N VAL A 4 3.90 6.25 -6.15
CA VAL A 4 2.61 5.56 -6.04
C VAL A 4 1.72 5.98 -7.20
N ILE A 5 1.45 5.05 -8.11
CA ILE A 5 0.56 5.28 -9.25
C ILE A 5 -0.85 4.84 -8.87
N ARG A 6 -1.83 5.73 -9.01
CA ARG A 6 -3.23 5.38 -8.81
C ARG A 6 -3.79 4.80 -10.09
N VAL A 7 -4.36 3.61 -9.99
CA VAL A 7 -4.93 2.87 -11.13
C VAL A 7 -6.36 2.44 -10.83
N ARG A 8 -7.11 2.17 -11.89
CA ARG A 8 -8.38 1.46 -11.86
C ARG A 8 -8.26 0.16 -12.63
N TYR A 9 -8.76 -0.92 -12.04
CA TYR A 9 -8.85 -2.20 -12.72
C TYR A 9 -10.15 -2.28 -13.53
N GLU A 10 -10.04 -2.40 -14.85
CA GLU A 10 -11.18 -2.54 -15.75
C GLU A 10 -10.89 -3.62 -16.80
N GLY A 11 -11.71 -4.67 -16.83
CA GLY A 11 -11.65 -5.69 -17.89
C GLY A 11 -10.32 -6.44 -18.01
N GLY A 12 -9.60 -6.66 -16.90
CA GLY A 12 -8.30 -7.33 -16.92
C GLY A 12 -7.08 -6.41 -16.93
N VAL A 13 -7.28 -5.09 -17.05
CA VAL A 13 -6.20 -4.13 -17.27
C VAL A 13 -6.13 -3.09 -16.14
N LEU A 14 -4.92 -2.79 -15.68
CA LEU A 14 -4.66 -1.66 -14.77
C LEU A 14 -4.56 -0.37 -15.59
N LYS A 15 -5.55 0.51 -15.45
CA LYS A 15 -5.61 1.80 -16.14
C LYS A 15 -5.18 2.93 -15.20
N PRO A 16 -4.11 3.67 -15.50
CA PRO A 16 -3.72 4.86 -14.73
C PRO A 16 -4.87 5.87 -14.67
N LEU A 17 -5.04 6.52 -13.52
CA LEU A 17 -5.96 7.65 -13.39
C LEU A 17 -5.41 8.95 -14.00
N GLU A 18 -4.08 9.01 -14.16
CA GLU A 18 -3.34 10.14 -14.71
C GLU A 18 -2.30 9.59 -15.72
N PRO A 19 -1.92 10.37 -16.75
CA PRO A 19 -0.90 9.95 -17.71
C PRO A 19 0.42 9.58 -17.05
N LEU A 20 1.06 8.53 -17.55
CA LEU A 20 2.39 8.12 -17.13
C LEU A 20 3.40 8.52 -18.20
N ASP A 21 4.50 9.10 -17.73
CA ASP A 21 5.70 9.30 -18.53
C ASP A 21 6.55 8.03 -18.40
N LEU A 22 6.34 7.12 -19.35
CA LEU A 22 7.02 5.82 -19.51
C LEU A 22 7.28 5.61 -21.01
N GLU A 23 8.38 4.95 -21.33
CA GLU A 23 8.72 4.59 -22.70
C GLU A 23 7.95 3.34 -23.16
N GLU A 24 7.69 3.23 -24.46
CA GLU A 24 7.01 2.05 -25.02
C GLU A 24 7.91 0.81 -24.86
N GLY A 25 7.38 -0.23 -24.21
CA GLY A 25 8.13 -1.45 -23.88
C GLY A 25 8.88 -1.39 -22.54
N GLU A 26 8.78 -0.30 -21.79
CA GLU A 26 9.36 -0.18 -20.45
C GLU A 26 8.69 -1.16 -19.46
N GLU A 27 9.48 -2.02 -18.81
CA GLU A 27 9.00 -2.93 -17.78
C GLU A 27 8.99 -2.24 -16.41
N VAL A 28 7.86 -2.34 -15.69
CA VAL A 28 7.70 -1.78 -14.35
C VAL A 28 7.25 -2.84 -13.35
N GLN A 29 7.73 -2.74 -12.12
CA GLN A 29 7.27 -3.59 -11.02
C GLN A 29 5.96 -3.04 -10.44
N VAL A 30 4.92 -3.88 -10.38
CA VAL A 30 3.64 -3.54 -9.75
C VAL A 30 3.55 -4.19 -8.38
N VAL A 31 3.27 -3.37 -7.36
CA VAL A 31 2.97 -3.84 -6.00
C VAL A 31 1.48 -3.62 -5.73
N ILE A 32 0.73 -4.70 -5.53
CA ILE A 32 -0.71 -4.65 -5.24
C ILE A 32 -0.90 -4.67 -3.72
N GLY A 33 -1.08 -3.50 -3.12
CA GLY A 33 -1.44 -3.39 -1.71
C GLY A 33 -2.94 -3.57 -1.49
N VAL A 34 -3.35 -4.48 -0.60
CA VAL A 34 -4.76 -4.63 -0.22
C VAL A 34 -5.16 -3.42 0.62
N ARG A 35 -5.99 -2.53 0.06
CA ARG A 35 -6.44 -1.32 0.76
C ARG A 35 -7.38 -1.68 1.93
N ARG A 36 -6.83 -1.99 3.10
CA ARG A 36 -7.61 -2.26 4.33
C ARG A 36 -8.10 -0.95 4.96
N GLY A 37 -8.87 -0.17 4.21
CA GLY A 37 -9.33 1.19 4.55
C GLY A 37 -10.22 1.29 5.81
N SER A 38 -10.65 0.17 6.38
CA SER A 38 -11.46 0.10 7.61
C SER A 38 -10.67 -0.45 8.80
N VAL A 39 -9.98 -1.58 8.61
CA VAL A 39 -9.29 -2.29 9.71
C VAL A 39 -8.03 -1.56 10.14
N THR A 40 -7.19 -1.12 9.20
CA THR A 40 -5.95 -0.39 9.48
C THR A 40 -6.23 0.94 10.18
N LYS A 41 -7.32 1.63 9.82
CA LYS A 41 -7.72 2.89 10.46
C LYS A 41 -8.24 2.68 11.89
N LYS A 42 -8.99 1.61 12.14
CA LYS A 42 -9.44 1.23 13.49
C LYS A 42 -8.25 0.81 14.37
N LEU A 43 -7.34 0.00 13.83
CA LEU A 43 -6.10 -0.42 14.50
C LEU A 43 -5.22 0.78 14.85
N TYR A 44 -5.04 1.73 13.92
CA TYR A 44 -4.30 2.96 14.20
C TYR A 44 -4.90 3.73 15.38
N GLY A 45 -6.23 3.89 15.42
CA GLY A 45 -6.91 4.56 16.52
C GLY A 45 -6.72 3.85 17.87
N ILE A 46 -6.65 2.52 17.88
CA ILE A 46 -6.36 1.74 19.10
C ILE A 46 -4.90 1.94 19.51
N ALA A 47 -3.96 1.82 18.57
CA ALA A 47 -2.53 1.95 18.81
C ALA A 47 -2.17 3.35 19.33
N LYS A 48 -2.68 4.41 18.69
CA LYS A 48 -2.45 5.81 19.08
C LYS A 48 -3.02 6.14 20.47
N ARG A 49 -4.11 5.50 20.90
CA ARG A 49 -4.62 5.68 22.27
C ARG A 49 -3.69 5.10 23.32
N ARG A 50 -3.00 4.00 23.01
CA ARG A 50 -2.03 3.36 23.92
C ARG A 50 -0.66 4.03 23.86
N ARG A 51 -0.29 4.56 22.69
CA ARG A 51 0.98 5.23 22.41
C ARG A 51 0.71 6.59 21.73
N PRO A 52 0.40 7.64 22.50
CA PRO A 52 -0.01 8.95 21.95
C PRO A 52 1.03 9.58 21.01
N GLU A 53 2.30 9.25 21.17
CA GLU A 53 3.41 9.72 20.34
C GLU A 53 3.56 8.96 19.02
N LEU A 54 2.93 7.79 18.86
CA LEU A 54 3.05 6.94 17.67
C LEU A 54 2.66 7.70 16.40
N THR A 55 3.58 7.84 15.46
CA THR A 55 3.28 8.49 14.18
C THR A 55 2.48 7.57 13.26
N ARG A 56 1.86 8.17 12.24
CA ARG A 56 1.15 7.40 11.22
C ARG A 56 2.11 6.52 10.43
N ASP A 57 3.32 7.01 10.16
CA ASP A 57 4.31 6.34 9.33
C ASP A 57 4.89 5.13 10.06
N GLU A 58 5.31 5.28 11.32
CA GLU A 58 5.73 4.15 12.18
C GLU A 58 4.64 3.06 12.26
N PHE A 59 3.36 3.45 12.33
CA PHE A 59 2.27 2.48 12.37
C PHE A 59 2.09 1.74 11.04
N LEU A 60 2.25 2.44 9.90
CA LEU A 60 2.13 1.82 8.59
C LEU A 60 3.29 0.86 8.32
N GLU A 61 4.52 1.24 8.70
CA GLU A 61 5.70 0.36 8.62
C GLU A 61 5.47 -0.96 9.36
N VAL A 62 5.01 -0.91 10.61
CA VAL A 62 4.71 -2.12 11.40
C VAL A 62 3.61 -2.97 10.77
N ILE A 63 2.57 -2.35 10.20
CA ILE A 63 1.50 -3.10 9.52
C ILE A 63 2.05 -3.77 8.25
N GLU A 64 2.88 -3.09 7.48
CA GLU A 64 3.55 -3.67 6.31
C GLU A 64 4.49 -4.80 6.70
N GLU A 65 5.25 -4.68 7.80
CA GLU A 65 6.10 -5.76 8.32
C GLU A 65 5.28 -7.01 8.65
N VAL A 66 4.21 -6.87 9.44
CA VAL A 66 3.33 -7.99 9.81
C VAL A 66 2.69 -8.64 8.59
N GLU A 67 2.24 -7.85 7.62
CA GLU A 67 1.62 -8.37 6.39
C GLU A 67 2.65 -9.06 5.47
N ASN A 68 3.91 -8.63 5.48
CA ASN A 68 4.98 -9.24 4.69
C ASN A 68 5.56 -10.52 5.34
N GLU A 69 5.48 -10.64 6.68
CA GLU A 69 5.86 -11.88 7.38
C GLU A 69 4.92 -13.05 7.03
N ASP A 70 3.62 -12.79 6.82
CA ASP A 70 2.64 -13.80 6.37
C ASP A 70 2.94 -14.38 4.97
N ILE A 71 3.72 -13.69 4.14
CA ILE A 71 4.08 -14.13 2.77
C ILE A 71 5.22 -15.17 2.79
N ARG A 72 6.00 -15.27 3.87
CA ARG A 72 7.13 -16.21 3.97
C ARG A 72 6.75 -17.60 4.50
N GLY A 73 5.46 -17.84 4.74
CA GLY A 73 4.95 -19.08 5.36
C GLY A 73 4.31 -20.10 4.42
N PHE A 74 4.35 -19.93 3.10
CA PHE A 74 3.79 -20.86 2.11
C PHE A 74 4.81 -21.33 1.09
#